data_AF-A0A9N8VVF4-F1
#
_entry.id   AF-A0A9N8VVF4-F1
#
_cell.length_a   1.000
_cell.length_b   1.000
_cell.length_c   1.000
_cell.angle_alpha   90.00
_cell.angle_beta   90.00
_cell.angle_gamma   90.00
#
_symmetry.space_group_name_H-M   'P 1'
#
loop_
_entity.id
_entity.type
_entity.pdbx_description
1 polymer ?
#
loop_
_entity_poly.entity_id
_entity_poly.type
_entity_poly.pdbx_seq_one_letter_code
_entity_poly.pdbx_strand_id
1 'polypeptide(L)' 'MTNIARKLLNHSEIQFPTIVDAKRGKNLFELINVYPEYGVGIKVVPDHWVKKGITKSYYEITRVSLKMKASS' A
#
# COMPACT_ATOMS: atom_id res chain seq x y z
N MET A 1 -10.10 5.56 20.95
CA MET A 1 -9.07 5.57 19.89
C MET A 1 -9.76 5.45 18.54
N THR A 2 -9.82 6.56 17.80
CA THR A 2 -10.68 6.71 16.62
C THR A 2 -10.07 5.97 15.43
N ASN A 3 -10.80 4.98 14.94
CA ASN A 3 -10.35 4.00 13.97
C ASN A 3 -10.47 4.56 12.53
N ILE A 4 -9.65 5.57 12.23
CA ILE A 4 -9.62 6.25 10.92
C ILE A 4 -9.35 5.24 9.79
N ALA A 5 -8.53 4.22 10.06
CA ALA A 5 -8.24 3.13 9.12
C ALA A 5 -9.51 2.35 8.73
N ARG A 6 -10.41 2.03 9.67
CA ARG A 6 -11.69 1.37 9.36
C ARG A 6 -12.64 2.25 8.54
N LYS A 7 -12.61 3.57 8.74
CA LYS A 7 -13.51 4.49 8.02
C LYS A 7 -13.11 4.65 6.55
N LEU A 8 -11.83 4.50 6.22
CA LEU A 8 -11.32 4.56 4.85
C LEU A 8 -11.60 3.26 4.05
N LEU A 9 -11.70 2.12 4.73
CA LEU A 9 -11.99 0.82 4.09
C LEU A 9 -13.45 0.68 3.63
N ASN A 10 -14.39 1.45 4.19
CA ASN A 10 -15.81 1.34 3.88
C ASN A 10 -16.29 2.22 2.70
N HIS A 11 -15.42 3.05 2.11
CA HIS A 11 -15.77 3.85 0.93
C HIS A 11 -15.30 3.14 -0.34
N SER A 12 -15.97 2.04 -0.67
CA SER A 12 -15.76 1.19 -1.83
C SER A 12 -16.25 1.77 -3.17
N GLU A 13 -16.20 3.09 -3.36
CA GLU A 13 -16.69 3.75 -4.60
C GLU A 13 -15.66 4.59 -5.36
N ILE A 14 -14.39 4.57 -4.94
CA ILE A 14 -13.34 5.33 -5.62
C ILE A 14 -12.31 4.34 -6.17
N GLN A 15 -12.49 3.99 -7.46
CA GLN A 15 -11.61 3.14 -8.29
C GLN A 15 -10.22 3.76 -8.57
N PHE A 16 -9.72 4.59 -7.66
CA PHE A 16 -8.39 5.17 -7.79
C PHE A 16 -7.46 4.45 -6.82
N PRO A 17 -6.23 4.09 -7.25
CA PRO A 17 -5.27 3.46 -6.36
C PRO A 17 -5.18 4.34 -5.12
N THR A 18 -5.42 3.75 -3.94
CA THR A 18 -5.22 4.46 -2.69
C THR A 18 -3.74 4.84 -2.63
N ILE A 19 -3.41 6.05 -3.07
CA ILE A 19 -2.07 6.60 -2.93
C ILE A 19 -1.94 6.90 -1.44
N VAL A 20 -1.42 5.93 -0.70
CA VAL A 20 -1.06 6.13 0.70
C VAL A 20 0.21 6.98 0.71
N ASP A 21 0.03 8.29 0.63
CA ASP A 21 1.12 9.25 0.82
C ASP A 21 1.58 9.15 2.28
N ALA A 22 2.64 8.40 2.50
CA ALA A 22 3.20 8.25 3.83
C ALA A 22 4.00 9.51 4.14
N LYS A 23 3.59 10.26 5.18
CA LYS A 23 4.30 11.46 5.71
C LYS A 23 5.81 11.24 5.95
N ARG A 24 6.22 9.97 6.10
CA ARG A 24 7.61 9.50 6.14
C ARG A 24 7.73 8.40 5.09
N GLY A 25 8.85 8.36 4.35
CA GLY A 25 9.13 7.27 3.41
C GLY A 25 8.99 5.92 4.13
N LYS A 26 7.98 5.15 3.73
CA LYS A 26 7.76 3.78 4.17
C LYS A 26 8.28 2.83 3.11
N ASN A 27 8.86 1.72 3.51
CA ASN A 27 9.14 0.66 2.56
C ASN A 27 7.82 -0.06 2.17
N LEU A 28 7.88 -0.84 1.08
CA LEU A 28 6.70 -1.55 0.58
C LEU A 28 6.06 -2.45 1.64
N PHE A 29 6.87 -3.18 2.42
CA PHE A 29 6.38 -4.09 3.45
C PHE A 29 5.68 -3.34 4.59
N GLU A 30 6.24 -2.23 5.05
CA GLU A 30 5.60 -1.36 6.05
C GLU A 30 4.27 -0.78 5.56
N LEU A 31 4.17 -0.49 4.27
CA LEU A 31 2.96 0.05 3.66
C LEU A 31 1.87 -1.02 3.54
N ILE A 32 2.23 -2.24 3.14
CA ILE A 32 1.25 -3.31 2.90
C ILE A 32 0.87 -4.09 4.17
N ASN A 33 1.67 -4.00 5.25
CA ASN A 33 1.43 -4.71 6.50
C ASN A 33 0.12 -4.31 7.23
N VAL A 34 -0.50 -3.19 6.85
CA VAL A 34 -1.78 -2.76 7.42
C VAL A 34 -3.00 -3.32 6.68
N TYR A 35 -2.78 -3.97 5.53
CA TYR A 35 -3.85 -4.51 4.69
C TYR A 35 -4.03 -6.03 4.93
N PRO A 36 -5.26 -6.55 4.79
CA PRO A 36 -5.50 -8.00 4.74
C PRO A 36 -4.65 -8.65 3.67
N GLU A 37 -4.13 -9.85 3.94
CA GLU A 37 -3.28 -10.62 3.01
C GLU A 37 -2.10 -9.82 2.42
N TYR A 38 -1.57 -8.85 3.18
CA TYR A 38 -0.52 -7.96 2.71
C TYR A 38 -0.88 -7.20 1.42
N GLY A 39 -2.17 -6.89 1.23
CA GLY A 39 -2.64 -6.07 0.13
C GLY A 39 -2.61 -6.76 -1.24
N VAL A 40 -2.72 -8.09 -1.30
CA VAL A 40 -2.95 -8.79 -2.58
C VAL A 40 -4.17 -8.19 -3.30
N GLY A 41 -4.01 -7.90 -4.59
CA GLY A 41 -4.99 -7.19 -5.43
C GLY A 41 -4.91 -5.66 -5.37
N ILE A 42 -4.07 -5.08 -4.51
CA ILE A 42 -3.87 -3.62 -4.43
C ILE A 42 -2.80 -3.16 -5.44
N LYS A 43 -3.03 -1.98 -6.01
CA LYS A 43 -2.10 -1.29 -6.91
C LYS A 43 -1.20 -0.35 -6.13
N VAL A 44 0.11 -0.45 -6.35
CA VAL A 44 1.13 0.39 -5.74
C VAL A 44 1.96 1.11 -6.80
N VAL A 45 2.42 2.31 -6.48
CA VAL A 45 3.21 3.16 -7.37
C VAL A 45 4.42 3.69 -6.61
N PRO A 46 5.64 3.63 -7.16
CA PRO A 46 6.78 4.29 -6.56
C PRO A 46 6.61 5.82 -6.54
N ASP A 47 6.95 6.50 -5.44
CA ASP A 47 6.83 7.96 -5.33
C ASP A 47 7.52 8.73 -6.46
N HIS A 48 8.65 8.22 -6.96
CA HIS A 48 9.39 8.85 -8.05
C HIS A 48 8.64 8.80 -9.40
N TRP A 49 7.68 7.87 -9.59
CA TRP A 49 6.79 7.87 -10.74
C TRP A 49 5.73 8.96 -10.60
N VAL A 50 5.14 9.09 -9.41
CA VAL A 50 4.16 10.14 -9.09
C VAL A 50 4.79 11.52 -9.30
N LYS A 51 5.99 11.74 -8.77
CA LYS A 51 6.75 13.01 -8.93
C LYS A 51 7.09 13.35 -10.38
N LYS A 52 7.18 12.35 -11.26
CA LYS A 52 7.41 12.52 -12.70
C LYS A 52 6.12 12.63 -13.52
N GLY A 53 4.95 12.62 -12.88
CA GLY A 53 3.65 12.66 -13.56
C GLY A 53 3.24 11.34 -14.21
N ILE A 54 3.90 10.23 -13.89
CA ILE A 54 3.58 8.91 -14.42
C ILE A 54 2.46 8.31 -13.56
N THR A 55 1.20 8.61 -13.92
CA THR A 55 0.02 8.25 -13.11
C THR A 55 -0.74 7.01 -13.61
N LYS A 56 -0.44 6.54 -14.83
CA LYS A 56 -1.10 5.38 -15.46
C LYS A 56 -0.31 4.07 -15.34
N SER A 57 0.82 4.09 -14.66
CA SER A 57 1.68 2.92 -14.45
C SER A 57 1.71 2.56 -12.97
N TYR A 58 1.53 1.27 -12.68
CA TYR A 58 1.48 0.73 -11.32
C TYR A 58 1.94 -0.73 -11.30
N TYR A 59 2.24 -1.24 -10.12
CA TYR A 59 2.39 -2.67 -9.86
C TYR A 59 1.17 -3.16 -9.09
N GLU A 60 0.68 -4.35 -9.44
CA GLU A 60 -0.33 -5.04 -8.66
C GLU A 60 0.34 -6.09 -7.78
N ILE A 61 -0.02 -6.10 -6.50
CA ILE A 61 0.49 -7.09 -5.56
C ILE A 61 -0.26 -8.40 -5.81
N THR A 62 0.45 -9.43 -6.26
CA THR A 62 -0.16 -10.75 -6.50
C THR A 62 0.19 -11.76 -5.43
N ARG A 63 1.38 -11.65 -4.84
CA ARG A 63 1.89 -12.54 -3.79
C ARG A 63 2.89 -11.79 -2.91
N VAL A 64 2.94 -12.14 -1.62
CA VAL A 64 3.89 -11.60 -0.65
C VAL A 64 4.52 -12.74 0.14
N SER A 65 5.85 -12.73 0.24
CA SER A 65 6.61 -13.70 1.06
C SER A 65 7.51 -12.93 2.01
N LEU A 66 7.20 -13.00 3.32
CA LEU A 66 8.01 -12.37 4.35
C LEU A 66 9.19 -13.27 4.71
N LYS A 67 10.38 -12.68 4.82
CA LYS A 67 11.52 -13.36 5.43
C LYS A 67 11.29 -13.42 6.94
N MET A 68 11.14 -14.62 7.50
CA MET A 68 11.21 -14.80 8.95
C MET A 68 12.56 -14.27 9.43
N LYS A 69 12.52 -13.30 10.35
CA LYS A 69 13.73 -12.84 11.03
C LYS A 69 14.23 -14.02 11.86
N ALA A 70 15.43 -14.51 11.56
CA ALA A 70 16.05 -15.55 12.37
C ALA A 70 16.15 -15.02 13.81
N SER A 71 15.59 -15.76 14.77
CA SER A 71 15.82 -15.53 16.19
C SER A 71 17.29 -15.85 16.46
N SER A 72 18.10 -14.80 16.61
CA SER A 72 19.47 -14.88 17.13
C SER A 72 19.47 -14.96 18.65
#